data_AF-H3B2J8-F1
#
_entry.id   AF-H3B2J8-F1
#
_cell.length_a   1.000
_cell.length_b   1.000
_cell.length_c   1.000
_cell.angle_alpha   90.00
_cell.angle_beta   90.00
_cell.angle_gamma   90.00
#
_symmetry.space_group_name_H-M   'P 1'
#
loop_
_entity.id
_entity.type
_entity.pdbx_description
1 polymer ?
#
loop_
_entity_poly.entity_id
_entity_poly.type
_entity_poly.pdbx_seq_one_letter_code
_entity_poly.pdbx_strand_id
1 'polypeptide(L)'
;VMSNLGHLLKTSSWNVNGINAYIKRKMVINYLGSKKSEIVPLHLTPSDSWKLRGNWIGQVIQNLHKSKSRGVAILFEIRDEEGQILILVLLHNNQRIAHANIYTPNTVNTAFFITLQTLFAGVQVLPLIIGGDFNQILDPLLDRSVPERLSRPPPDRLALLPLRTRIDMFLVSKILVNSVQSCNIGVRAITDHAPVDFLLFWELGVARRGRWRLNSSLLHSYERKEEVRLAINEFFYLNTGTVESDTTLWEAAKAFCRGRCMAMASRVCKEKLHRMKELEGRLVCQQEAKRNIHATKSAQGDLIIDQHKIN
;
A
#
# COMPACT_ATOMS: atom_id res chain seq x y z
N VAL A 1 -10.69 -35.72 10.51
CA VAL A 1 -10.40 -35.07 9.20
C VAL A 1 -10.79 -33.60 9.32
N MET A 2 -9.87 -32.74 9.78
CA MET A 2 -10.13 -31.30 9.88
C MET A 2 -10.03 -30.72 8.48
N SER A 3 -11.17 -30.29 7.93
CA SER A 3 -11.23 -29.66 6.63
C SER A 3 -10.57 -28.28 6.71
N ASN A 4 -9.32 -28.17 6.27
CA ASN A 4 -8.70 -26.88 5.92
C ASN A 4 -9.48 -26.28 4.74
N LEU A 5 -10.61 -25.63 5.01
CA LEU A 5 -11.22 -24.74 4.05
C LEU A 5 -10.55 -23.37 4.20
N GLY A 6 -9.46 -23.17 3.46
CA GLY A 6 -9.01 -21.81 3.20
C GLY A 6 -10.15 -21.04 2.53
N HIS A 7 -10.36 -19.81 2.98
CA HIS A 7 -11.48 -18.97 2.56
C HIS A 7 -10.99 -17.87 1.62
N LEU A 8 -11.79 -17.53 0.62
CA LEU A 8 -11.42 -16.48 -0.32
C LEU A 8 -11.97 -15.14 0.17
N LEU A 9 -11.12 -14.31 0.77
CA LEU A 9 -11.47 -12.97 1.19
C LEU A 9 -11.45 -12.02 -0.03
N LYS A 10 -12.62 -11.50 -0.39
CA LYS A 10 -12.77 -10.51 -1.46
C LYS A 10 -13.02 -9.10 -0.91
N THR A 11 -12.16 -8.17 -1.27
CA THR A 11 -12.25 -6.75 -0.89
C THR A 11 -12.28 -5.87 -2.13
N SER A 12 -13.05 -4.77 -2.12
CA SER A 12 -13.00 -3.76 -3.19
C SER A 12 -12.86 -2.35 -2.62
N SER A 13 -11.79 -1.64 -2.91
CA SER A 13 -11.60 -0.23 -2.54
C SER A 13 -12.11 0.68 -3.64
N TRP A 14 -12.82 1.75 -3.28
CA TRP A 14 -13.29 2.72 -4.27
C TRP A 14 -13.48 4.12 -3.69
N ASN A 15 -12.73 5.10 -4.18
CA ASN A 15 -13.07 6.51 -4.02
C ASN A 15 -14.20 6.87 -4.99
N VAL A 16 -15.36 7.24 -4.44
CA VAL A 16 -16.53 7.58 -5.25
C VAL A 16 -16.76 9.08 -5.39
N ASN A 17 -15.95 9.94 -4.74
CA ASN A 17 -16.07 11.40 -4.79
C ASN A 17 -17.52 11.88 -4.56
N GLY A 18 -18.12 11.46 -3.45
CA GLY A 18 -19.51 11.78 -3.07
C GLY A 18 -20.59 11.02 -3.84
N ILE A 19 -21.76 10.82 -3.21
CA ILE A 19 -22.88 10.03 -3.76
C ILE A 19 -24.22 10.78 -3.69
N ASN A 20 -24.17 12.10 -3.71
CA ASN A 20 -25.35 12.97 -3.69
C ASN A 20 -26.35 12.68 -4.81
N ALA A 21 -25.85 12.59 -6.05
CA ALA A 21 -26.68 12.30 -7.22
C ALA A 21 -27.30 10.90 -7.13
N TYR A 22 -28.62 10.81 -7.22
CA TYR A 22 -29.36 9.55 -7.13
C TYR A 22 -28.88 8.50 -8.15
N ILE A 23 -28.67 8.92 -9.40
CA ILE A 23 -28.22 8.03 -10.48
C ILE A 23 -26.83 7.45 -10.14
N LYS A 24 -25.87 8.31 -9.78
CA LYS A 24 -24.52 7.91 -9.35
C LYS A 24 -24.59 6.93 -8.19
N ARG A 25 -25.38 7.23 -7.16
CA ARG A 25 -25.59 6.36 -5.99
C ARG A 25 -26.13 4.99 -6.36
N LYS A 26 -27.15 4.92 -7.23
CA LYS A 26 -27.72 3.65 -7.69
C LYS A 26 -26.71 2.84 -8.50
N MET A 27 -25.94 3.49 -9.37
CA MET A 27 -24.86 2.83 -10.13
C MET A 27 -23.76 2.28 -9.22
N VAL A 28 -23.32 3.05 -8.22
CA VAL A 28 -22.34 2.63 -7.21
C VAL A 28 -22.84 1.40 -6.45
N ILE A 29 -24.07 1.45 -5.92
CA ILE A 29 -24.67 0.34 -5.16
C ILE A 29 -24.79 -0.91 -6.03
N ASN A 30 -25.25 -0.77 -7.27
CA ASN A 30 -25.38 -1.90 -8.21
C ASN A 30 -24.01 -2.51 -8.54
N TYR A 31 -23.00 -1.68 -8.78
CA TYR A 31 -21.63 -2.13 -9.05
C TYR A 31 -21.08 -2.92 -7.87
N LEU A 32 -21.21 -2.40 -6.64
CA LEU A 32 -20.74 -3.08 -5.44
C LEU A 32 -21.52 -4.38 -5.17
N GLY A 33 -22.84 -4.37 -5.41
CA GLY A 33 -23.69 -5.56 -5.31
C GLY A 33 -23.26 -6.67 -6.27
N SER A 34 -22.83 -6.32 -7.49
CA SER A 34 -22.37 -7.31 -8.47
C SER A 34 -21.01 -7.92 -8.12
N LYS A 35 -20.18 -7.21 -7.34
CA LYS A 35 -18.84 -7.70 -6.96
C LYS A 35 -18.89 -8.78 -5.89
N LYS A 36 -19.95 -8.87 -5.08
CA LYS A 36 -20.05 -9.82 -3.95
C LYS A 36 -18.85 -9.73 -2.99
N SER A 37 -18.27 -8.55 -2.85
CA SER A 37 -17.14 -8.31 -1.93
C SER A 37 -17.60 -8.39 -0.48
N GLU A 38 -16.76 -8.92 0.39
CA GLU A 38 -17.03 -9.04 1.84
C GLU A 38 -16.77 -7.71 2.55
N ILE A 39 -15.72 -7.00 2.12
CA ILE A 39 -15.32 -5.72 2.68
C ILE A 39 -15.23 -4.72 1.54
N VAL A 40 -15.90 -3.58 1.68
CA VAL A 40 -15.85 -2.49 0.70
C VAL A 40 -15.46 -1.20 1.43
N PRO A 41 -14.18 -0.83 1.41
CA PRO A 41 -13.75 0.48 1.86
C PRO A 41 -14.21 1.54 0.85
N LEU A 42 -15.05 2.46 1.29
CA LEU A 42 -15.52 3.59 0.50
C LEU A 42 -15.06 4.90 1.14
N HIS A 43 -14.57 5.81 0.32
CA HIS A 43 -14.35 7.20 0.74
C HIS A 43 -15.56 8.04 0.35
N LEU A 44 -16.24 8.55 1.38
CA LEU A 44 -17.44 9.36 1.29
C LEU A 44 -17.30 10.58 2.17
N THR A 45 -17.97 11.67 1.80
CA THR A 45 -18.18 12.77 2.74
C THR A 45 -19.05 12.29 3.91
N PRO A 46 -18.81 12.75 5.15
CA PRO A 46 -19.61 12.35 6.31
C PRO A 46 -21.12 12.57 6.12
N SER A 47 -21.50 13.62 5.39
CA SER A 47 -22.89 13.98 5.06
C SER A 47 -23.60 13.02 4.09
N ASP A 48 -22.84 12.23 3.32
CA ASP A 48 -23.39 11.30 2.32
C ASP A 48 -23.50 9.85 2.81
N SER A 49 -22.83 9.56 3.92
CA SER A 49 -22.67 8.23 4.50
C SER A 49 -24.01 7.49 4.72
N TRP A 50 -25.00 8.16 5.29
CA TRP A 50 -26.32 7.60 5.60
C TRP A 50 -27.12 7.17 4.37
N LYS A 51 -26.85 7.76 3.19
CA LYS A 51 -27.57 7.51 1.93
C LYS A 51 -27.35 6.11 1.38
N LEU A 52 -26.32 5.40 1.87
CA LEU A 52 -26.06 4.00 1.52
C LEU A 52 -27.01 3.02 2.23
N ARG A 53 -27.65 3.39 3.34
CA ARG A 53 -28.47 2.46 4.14
C ARG A 53 -29.75 2.00 3.44
N GLY A 54 -30.30 2.79 2.52
CA GLY A 54 -31.64 2.54 1.95
C GLY A 54 -31.72 1.38 0.94
N ASN A 55 -30.66 1.08 0.19
CA ASN A 55 -30.67 0.10 -0.92
C ASN A 55 -29.50 -0.91 -0.85
N TRP A 56 -28.76 -0.96 0.25
CA TRP A 56 -27.59 -1.82 0.40
C TRP A 56 -27.98 -3.24 0.85
N ILE A 57 -27.38 -4.25 0.23
CA ILE A 57 -27.69 -5.68 0.46
C ILE A 57 -26.85 -6.27 1.62
N GLY A 58 -25.91 -5.50 2.18
CA GLY A 58 -25.03 -5.91 3.28
C GLY A 58 -25.19 -5.08 4.55
N GLN A 59 -24.23 -5.16 5.45
CA GLN A 59 -24.12 -4.24 6.58
C GLN A 59 -23.34 -3.00 6.13
N VAL A 60 -23.88 -1.81 6.37
CA VAL A 60 -23.14 -0.55 6.24
C VAL A 60 -22.54 -0.25 7.61
N ILE A 61 -21.23 -0.47 7.76
CA ILE A 61 -20.52 -0.19 9.02
C ILE A 61 -20.18 1.30 9.04
N GLN A 62 -21.00 2.07 9.74
CA GLN A 62 -20.77 3.48 10.06
C GLN A 62 -21.13 3.70 11.52
N ASN A 63 -20.12 3.96 12.37
CA ASN A 63 -20.27 4.33 13.78
C ASN A 63 -21.33 3.53 14.56
N LEU A 64 -21.25 2.19 14.66
CA LEU A 64 -21.68 1.45 15.87
C LEU A 64 -21.43 -0.08 15.83
N HIS A 65 -21.06 -0.57 17.02
CA HIS A 65 -21.17 -1.88 17.69
C HIS A 65 -21.26 -3.22 16.93
N LYS A 66 -20.43 -4.16 17.45
CA LYS A 66 -20.30 -5.61 17.20
C LYS A 66 -21.40 -6.21 16.32
N SER A 67 -21.06 -6.49 15.07
CA SER A 67 -21.91 -7.26 14.17
C SER A 67 -21.17 -8.48 13.60
N LYS A 68 -21.96 -9.52 13.28
CA LYS A 68 -21.52 -10.68 12.50
C LYS A 68 -21.97 -10.46 11.05
N SER A 69 -21.05 -10.59 10.10
CA SER A 69 -21.38 -10.62 8.66
C SER A 69 -20.67 -11.81 8.01
N ARG A 70 -21.42 -12.74 7.42
CA ARG A 70 -20.93 -13.83 6.55
C ARG A 70 -19.59 -14.49 6.98
N GLY A 71 -19.44 -14.83 8.27
CA GLY A 71 -18.24 -15.51 8.80
C GLY A 71 -17.09 -14.58 9.26
N VAL A 72 -17.23 -13.27 9.13
CA VAL A 72 -16.36 -12.23 9.69
C VAL A 72 -17.08 -11.52 10.84
N ALA A 73 -16.42 -11.37 11.98
CA ALA A 73 -16.91 -10.56 13.09
C ALA A 73 -15.99 -9.36 13.31
N ILE A 74 -16.54 -8.17 13.55
CA ILE A 74 -15.74 -6.98 13.88
C ILE A 74 -15.43 -7.03 15.38
N LEU A 75 -14.14 -7.01 15.74
CA LEU A 75 -13.68 -7.01 17.13
C LEU A 75 -13.48 -5.60 17.66
N PHE A 76 -12.72 -4.79 16.93
CA PHE A 76 -12.36 -3.43 17.31
C PHE A 76 -12.35 -2.52 16.09
N GLU A 77 -12.61 -1.25 16.35
CA GLU A 77 -12.61 -0.18 15.38
C GLU A 77 -11.75 0.95 15.91
N ILE A 78 -10.80 1.40 15.10
CA ILE A 78 -9.90 2.50 15.41
C ILE A 78 -10.03 3.53 14.30
N ARG A 79 -10.24 4.79 14.66
CA ARG A 79 -10.44 5.91 13.74
C ARG A 79 -9.55 7.07 14.12
N ASP A 80 -9.17 7.87 13.14
CA ASP A 80 -8.66 9.21 13.37
C ASP A 80 -9.82 10.21 13.56
N GLU A 81 -9.49 11.39 14.09
CA GLU A 81 -10.47 12.45 14.34
C GLU A 81 -11.06 13.02 13.05
N GLU A 82 -10.27 13.02 11.97
CA GLU A 82 -10.63 13.60 10.67
C GLU A 82 -11.37 12.62 9.74
N GLY A 83 -11.51 11.35 10.15
CA GLY A 83 -12.16 10.31 9.35
C GLY A 83 -11.38 9.88 8.10
N GLN A 84 -10.09 10.20 8.02
CA GLN A 84 -9.19 9.82 6.93
C GLN A 84 -8.64 8.41 7.07
N ILE A 85 -8.66 7.85 8.28
CA ILE A 85 -8.12 6.53 8.61
C ILE A 85 -9.18 5.74 9.38
N LEU A 86 -9.53 4.57 8.85
CA LEU A 86 -10.38 3.60 9.54
C LEU A 86 -9.68 2.25 9.57
N ILE A 87 -9.37 1.74 10.77
CA ILE A 87 -8.83 0.41 10.95
C ILE A 87 -9.87 -0.47 11.63
N LEU A 88 -10.23 -1.55 10.96
CA LEU A 88 -11.10 -2.59 11.49
C LEU A 88 -10.26 -3.81 11.85
N VAL A 89 -10.29 -4.19 13.13
CA VAL A 89 -9.77 -5.48 13.57
C VAL A 89 -10.90 -6.49 13.47
N LEU A 90 -10.73 -7.46 12.59
CA LEU A 90 -11.73 -8.45 12.23
C LEU A 90 -11.30 -9.82 12.75
N LEU A 91 -12.27 -10.61 13.20
CA LEU A 91 -12.14 -12.03 13.45
C LEU A 91 -12.71 -12.78 12.24
N HIS A 92 -11.84 -13.42 11.49
CA HIS A 92 -12.22 -14.26 10.36
C HIS A 92 -11.65 -15.67 10.58
N ASN A 93 -12.49 -16.70 10.54
CA ASN A 93 -12.12 -18.09 10.82
C ASN A 93 -11.30 -18.26 12.12
N ASN A 94 -11.75 -17.61 13.20
CA ASN A 94 -11.10 -17.60 14.53
C ASN A 94 -9.69 -16.97 14.56
N GLN A 95 -9.35 -16.16 13.55
CA GLN A 95 -8.06 -15.48 13.43
C GLN A 95 -8.27 -13.98 13.27
N ARG A 96 -7.39 -13.20 13.89
CA ARG A 96 -7.47 -11.73 13.87
C ARG A 96 -6.73 -11.20 12.66
N ILE A 97 -7.38 -10.33 11.89
CA ILE A 97 -6.82 -9.59 10.76
C ILE A 97 -7.15 -8.11 10.92
N ALA A 98 -6.21 -7.22 10.61
CA ALA A 98 -6.47 -5.80 10.54
C ALA A 98 -6.73 -5.38 9.09
N HIS A 99 -7.81 -4.64 8.87
CA HIS A 99 -8.16 -4.06 7.59
C HIS A 99 -8.24 -2.53 7.74
N ALA A 100 -7.31 -1.81 7.15
CA ALA A 100 -7.27 -0.36 7.13
C ALA A 100 -7.83 0.19 5.83
N ASN A 101 -8.64 1.23 5.94
CA ASN A 101 -9.04 2.12 4.86
C ASN A 101 -8.37 3.48 5.06
N ILE A 102 -7.71 4.01 4.04
CA ILE A 102 -6.98 5.29 4.16
C ILE A 102 -7.37 6.22 3.02
N TYR A 103 -7.69 7.46 3.37
CA TYR A 103 -7.77 8.60 2.48
C TYR A 103 -6.67 9.58 2.83
N THR A 104 -5.55 9.56 2.11
CA THR A 104 -4.43 10.45 2.47
C THR A 104 -4.71 11.90 2.00
N PRO A 105 -4.12 12.91 2.64
CA PRO A 105 -4.16 14.27 2.15
C PRO A 105 -3.45 14.44 0.80
N ASN A 106 -3.97 15.36 -0.02
CA ASN A 106 -3.37 15.75 -1.30
C ASN A 106 -1.99 16.41 -1.15
N THR A 107 -1.71 16.99 0.02
CA THR A 107 -0.44 17.63 0.35
C THR A 107 0.29 16.83 1.43
N VAL A 108 1.61 16.96 1.49
CA VAL A 108 2.39 16.30 2.54
C VAL A 108 1.98 16.87 3.90
N ASN A 109 1.31 16.04 4.70
CA ASN A 109 0.90 16.38 6.05
C ASN A 109 1.63 15.47 7.05
N THR A 110 2.63 16.03 7.72
CA THR A 110 3.44 15.29 8.70
C THR A 110 2.59 14.77 9.87
N ALA A 111 1.59 15.54 10.32
CA ALA A 111 0.72 15.14 11.41
C ALA A 111 -0.10 13.89 11.04
N PHE A 112 -0.62 13.84 9.80
CA PHE A 112 -1.31 12.66 9.29
C PHE A 112 -0.43 11.41 9.34
N PHE A 113 0.82 11.50 8.89
CA PHE A 113 1.73 10.33 8.89
C PHE A 113 2.15 9.91 10.30
N ILE A 114 2.29 10.85 11.24
CA ILE A 114 2.52 10.53 12.66
C ILE A 114 1.32 9.75 13.21
N THR A 115 0.11 10.26 13.02
CA THR A 115 -1.13 9.57 13.43
C THR A 115 -1.21 8.18 12.81
N LEU A 116 -0.95 8.06 11.51
CA LEU A 116 -0.95 6.78 10.80
C LEU A 116 0.04 5.79 11.41
N GLN A 117 1.27 6.22 11.70
CA GLN A 117 2.28 5.37 12.35
C GLN A 117 1.85 4.93 13.74
N THR A 118 1.30 5.84 14.56
CA THR A 118 0.81 5.53 15.90
C THR A 118 -0.31 4.50 15.87
N LEU A 119 -1.30 4.66 14.97
CA LEU A 119 -2.41 3.71 14.83
C LEU A 119 -1.91 2.34 14.35
N PHE A 120 -0.92 2.32 13.44
CA PHE A 120 -0.33 1.08 12.93
C PHE A 120 0.53 0.35 13.97
N ALA A 121 1.21 1.08 14.85
CA ALA A 121 1.91 0.47 15.99
C ALA A 121 0.94 -0.34 16.87
N GLY A 122 -0.29 0.13 17.05
CA GLY A 122 -1.34 -0.57 17.80
C GLY A 122 -1.81 -1.90 17.20
N VAL A 123 -1.60 -2.13 15.90
CA VAL A 123 -2.02 -3.35 15.17
C VAL A 123 -0.86 -4.10 14.51
N GLN A 124 0.39 -3.75 14.83
CA GLN A 124 1.59 -4.24 14.12
C GLN A 124 1.75 -5.77 14.14
N VAL A 125 1.23 -6.44 15.16
CA VAL A 125 1.29 -7.90 15.31
C VAL A 125 0.28 -8.65 14.45
N LEU A 126 -0.71 -7.95 13.88
CA LEU A 126 -1.76 -8.55 13.07
C LEU A 126 -1.38 -8.54 11.59
N PRO A 127 -1.80 -9.56 10.81
CA PRO A 127 -1.80 -9.44 9.36
C PRO A 127 -2.66 -8.23 8.95
N LEU A 128 -2.05 -7.28 8.23
CA LEU A 128 -2.64 -6.01 7.88
C LEU A 128 -2.86 -5.93 6.37
N ILE A 129 -4.08 -5.54 5.99
CA ILE A 129 -4.45 -5.14 4.62
C ILE A 129 -4.80 -3.67 4.70
N ILE A 130 -4.19 -2.85 3.86
CA ILE A 130 -4.46 -1.42 3.74
C ILE A 130 -4.98 -1.20 2.33
N GLY A 131 -6.18 -0.66 2.20
CA GLY A 131 -6.73 -0.19 0.93
C GLY A 131 -7.12 1.27 1.02
N GLY A 132 -7.26 1.93 -0.12
CA GLY A 132 -7.83 3.27 -0.16
C GLY A 132 -7.21 4.15 -1.23
N ASP A 133 -7.46 5.44 -1.11
CA ASP A 133 -6.89 6.48 -1.95
C ASP A 133 -5.67 7.08 -1.26
N PHE A 134 -4.50 6.85 -1.86
CA PHE A 134 -3.24 7.32 -1.33
C PHE A 134 -2.87 8.72 -1.84
N ASN A 135 -3.66 9.34 -2.72
CA ASN A 135 -3.49 10.70 -3.28
C ASN A 135 -2.05 11.05 -3.73
N GLN A 136 -1.17 10.06 -3.83
CA GLN A 136 0.25 10.20 -4.04
C GLN A 136 0.72 9.04 -4.90
N ILE A 137 1.75 9.35 -5.69
CA ILE A 137 2.34 8.43 -6.65
C ILE A 137 3.56 7.80 -5.98
N LEU A 138 3.51 6.49 -5.77
CA LEU A 138 4.61 5.76 -5.14
C LEU A 138 5.81 5.62 -6.07
N ASP A 139 5.56 5.30 -7.34
CA ASP A 139 6.57 5.12 -8.36
C ASP A 139 6.20 5.93 -9.61
N PRO A 140 6.86 7.08 -9.85
CA PRO A 140 6.56 7.93 -11.01
C PRO A 140 6.68 7.23 -12.36
N LEU A 141 7.46 6.16 -12.49
CA LEU A 141 7.65 5.42 -13.74
C LEU A 141 6.57 4.37 -13.95
N LEU A 142 6.10 3.71 -12.89
CA LEU A 142 5.09 2.64 -12.97
C LEU A 142 3.66 3.18 -12.82
N ASP A 143 3.48 4.24 -12.06
CA ASP A 143 2.17 4.76 -11.67
C ASP A 143 1.71 5.93 -12.52
N ARG A 144 2.51 6.39 -13.49
CA ARG A 144 2.13 7.45 -14.45
C ARG A 144 2.13 6.91 -15.87
N SER A 145 1.12 7.30 -16.64
CA SER A 145 1.00 6.94 -18.06
C SER A 145 2.03 7.61 -18.98
N VAL A 146 2.76 8.63 -18.50
CA VAL A 146 3.75 9.36 -19.29
C VAL A 146 5.14 9.15 -18.71
N PRO A 147 6.04 8.42 -19.39
CA PRO A 147 7.46 8.47 -19.10
C PRO A 147 7.97 9.87 -19.46
N GLU A 148 8.81 10.43 -18.62
CA GLU A 148 9.61 11.62 -18.90
C GLU A 148 10.49 11.34 -20.15
N ARG A 149 9.94 11.54 -21.36
CA ARG A 149 10.69 11.45 -22.63
C ARG A 149 11.17 12.84 -23.03
N LEU A 150 12.42 12.88 -23.50
CA LEU A 150 13.24 14.02 -23.93
C LEU A 150 12.66 14.90 -25.06
N SER A 151 11.45 14.65 -25.54
CA SER A 151 10.74 15.52 -26.48
C SER A 151 9.38 15.85 -25.91
N ARG A 152 9.25 17.04 -25.31
CA ARG A 152 7.95 17.59 -24.94
C ARG A 152 7.11 17.72 -26.21
N PRO A 153 5.94 17.09 -26.30
CA PRO A 153 4.99 17.46 -27.34
C PRO A 153 4.63 18.95 -27.18
N PRO A 154 4.23 19.62 -28.26
CA PRO A 154 3.79 21.00 -28.16
C PRO A 154 2.62 21.15 -27.15
N PRO A 155 2.47 22.32 -26.50
CA PRO A 155 1.62 22.52 -25.32
C PRO A 155 0.14 22.14 -25.54
N ASP A 156 -0.33 22.32 -26.76
CA ASP A 156 -1.67 22.00 -27.24
C ASP A 156 -1.98 20.49 -27.18
N ARG A 157 -1.00 19.64 -27.46
CA ARG A 157 -1.14 18.18 -27.40
C ARG A 157 -0.91 17.61 -26.01
N LEU A 158 -0.24 18.35 -25.13
CA LEU A 158 -0.02 17.97 -23.73
C LEU A 158 -1.33 17.90 -22.94
N ALA A 159 -2.26 18.84 -23.20
CA ALA A 159 -3.58 18.90 -22.58
C ALA A 159 -4.54 17.80 -23.05
N LEU A 160 -4.27 17.20 -24.23
CA LEU A 160 -5.08 16.15 -24.83
C LEU A 160 -4.62 14.73 -24.43
N LEU A 161 -3.42 14.59 -23.85
CA LEU A 161 -2.97 13.32 -23.31
C LEU A 161 -3.63 13.11 -21.94
N PRO A 162 -4.40 12.03 -21.74
CA PRO A 162 -4.91 11.73 -20.42
C PRO A 162 -3.74 11.37 -19.51
N LEU A 163 -3.29 12.33 -18.71
CA LEU A 163 -2.43 12.08 -17.56
C LEU A 163 -3.22 11.17 -16.61
N ARG A 164 -2.79 9.92 -16.50
CA ARG A 164 -3.40 8.92 -15.62
C ARG A 164 -2.39 8.56 -14.57
N THR A 165 -2.86 8.58 -13.33
CA THR A 165 -2.08 8.28 -12.14
C THR A 165 -2.72 7.10 -11.42
N ARG A 166 -1.90 6.17 -10.93
CA ARG A 166 -2.37 5.08 -10.06
C ARG A 166 -2.18 5.50 -8.60
N ILE A 167 -3.25 6.01 -8.00
CA ILE A 167 -3.28 6.51 -6.61
C ILE A 167 -4.14 5.65 -5.68
N ASP A 168 -5.12 4.93 -6.22
CA ASP A 168 -5.85 3.89 -5.50
C ASP A 168 -5.07 2.58 -5.51
N MET A 169 -4.81 2.01 -4.33
CA MET A 169 -4.01 0.79 -4.20
C MET A 169 -4.33 -0.03 -2.94
N PHE A 170 -3.79 -1.25 -2.92
CA PHE A 170 -3.75 -2.09 -1.73
C PHE A 170 -2.30 -2.37 -1.32
N LEU A 171 -2.00 -2.18 -0.05
CA LEU A 171 -0.76 -2.62 0.59
C LEU A 171 -1.08 -3.76 1.56
N VAL A 172 -0.21 -4.76 1.64
CA VAL A 172 -0.42 -5.91 2.51
C VAL A 172 0.84 -6.24 3.29
N SER A 173 0.68 -6.74 4.51
CA SER A 173 1.79 -7.28 5.29
C SER A 173 2.52 -8.37 4.51
N LYS A 174 3.85 -8.46 4.71
CA LYS A 174 4.71 -9.46 4.05
C LYS A 174 4.21 -10.90 4.18
N ILE A 175 3.60 -11.23 5.32
CA ILE A 175 3.03 -12.56 5.59
C ILE A 175 1.86 -12.93 4.67
N LEU A 176 1.13 -11.93 4.15
CA LEU A 176 -0.04 -12.13 3.27
C LEU A 176 0.31 -12.12 1.78
N VAL A 177 1.53 -11.74 1.40
CA VAL A 177 1.92 -11.55 -0.02
C VAL A 177 1.69 -12.81 -0.85
N ASN A 178 2.03 -13.98 -0.31
CA ASN A 178 1.87 -15.26 -1.03
C ASN A 178 0.44 -15.80 -0.99
N SER A 179 -0.44 -15.16 -0.23
CA SER A 179 -1.86 -15.45 -0.14
C SER A 179 -2.68 -14.61 -1.13
N VAL A 180 -2.09 -13.56 -1.73
CA VAL A 180 -2.76 -12.71 -2.73
C VAL A 180 -2.98 -13.49 -4.02
N GLN A 181 -4.24 -13.63 -4.44
CA GLN A 181 -4.63 -14.29 -5.70
C GLN A 181 -4.63 -13.29 -6.86
N SER A 182 -5.27 -12.13 -6.67
CA SER A 182 -5.35 -11.09 -7.69
C SER A 182 -5.59 -9.70 -7.10
N CYS A 183 -5.12 -8.67 -7.80
CA CYS A 183 -5.45 -7.28 -7.53
C CYS A 183 -5.65 -6.57 -8.87
N ASN A 184 -6.87 -6.16 -9.18
CA ASN A 184 -7.27 -5.68 -10.50
C ASN A 184 -7.89 -4.29 -10.41
N ILE A 185 -7.54 -3.43 -11.37
CA ILE A 185 -8.18 -2.12 -11.53
C ILE A 185 -9.40 -2.30 -12.42
N GLY A 186 -10.56 -1.90 -11.92
CA GLY A 186 -11.83 -1.96 -12.64
C GLY A 186 -12.00 -0.84 -13.66
N VAL A 187 -13.13 -0.85 -14.35
CA VAL A 187 -13.46 0.17 -15.34
C VAL A 187 -13.85 1.47 -14.62
N ARG A 188 -13.20 2.58 -15.00
CA ARG A 188 -13.55 3.93 -14.57
C ARG A 188 -14.73 4.46 -15.39
N ALA A 189 -15.93 4.00 -15.06
CA ALA A 189 -17.17 4.37 -15.79
C ALA A 189 -18.09 5.32 -15.00
N ILE A 190 -18.05 5.26 -13.66
CA ILE A 190 -19.05 5.93 -12.80
C ILE A 190 -18.43 7.15 -12.09
N THR A 191 -17.16 7.07 -11.71
CA THR A 191 -16.44 8.14 -11.00
C THR A 191 -15.12 8.44 -11.70
N ASP A 192 -14.46 9.52 -11.29
CA ASP A 192 -13.11 9.94 -11.69
C ASP A 192 -12.00 8.99 -11.21
N HIS A 193 -12.33 8.07 -10.29
CA HIS A 193 -11.47 6.98 -9.83
C HIS A 193 -11.97 5.62 -10.31
N ALA A 194 -11.02 4.72 -10.56
CA ALA A 194 -11.33 3.33 -10.86
C ALA A 194 -11.44 2.53 -9.55
N PRO A 195 -12.44 1.67 -9.38
CA PRO A 195 -12.47 0.74 -8.26
C PRO A 195 -11.30 -0.25 -8.36
N VAL A 196 -10.72 -0.61 -7.22
CA VAL A 196 -9.64 -1.61 -7.13
C VAL A 196 -10.18 -2.84 -6.42
N ASP A 197 -10.21 -3.97 -7.12
CA ASP A 197 -10.65 -5.26 -6.59
C ASP A 197 -9.44 -6.06 -6.10
N PHE A 198 -9.51 -6.54 -4.86
CA PHE A 198 -8.46 -7.30 -4.21
C PHE A 198 -9.01 -8.65 -3.74
N LEU A 199 -8.26 -9.71 -4.05
CA LEU A 199 -8.63 -11.09 -3.74
C LEU A 199 -7.50 -11.80 -3.01
N LEU A 200 -7.80 -12.26 -1.80
CA LEU A 200 -6.86 -12.92 -0.92
C LEU A 200 -7.38 -14.32 -0.56
N PHE A 201 -6.53 -15.32 -0.68
CA PHE A 201 -6.81 -16.63 -0.11
C PHE A 201 -6.36 -16.67 1.35
N TRP A 202 -7.30 -16.66 2.27
CA TRP A 202 -7.06 -16.67 3.70
C TRP A 202 -6.84 -18.10 4.23
N GLU A 203 -5.58 -18.40 4.57
CA GLU A 203 -5.16 -19.62 5.25
C GLU A 203 -3.92 -19.28 6.10
N LEU A 204 -4.12 -19.04 7.39
CA LEU A 204 -3.01 -18.72 8.30
C LEU A 204 -2.33 -20.01 8.76
N GLY A 205 -0.99 -20.02 8.79
CA GLY A 205 -0.19 -21.17 9.25
C GLY A 205 0.40 -22.03 8.13
N VAL A 206 -0.05 -21.86 6.89
CA VAL A 206 0.60 -22.48 5.73
C VAL A 206 1.53 -21.44 5.09
N ALA A 207 2.83 -21.59 5.32
CA ALA A 207 3.84 -20.81 4.61
C ALA A 207 3.79 -21.18 3.12
N ARG A 208 2.98 -20.46 2.34
CA ARG A 208 2.96 -20.62 0.89
C ARG A 208 4.26 -20.09 0.34
N ARG A 209 5.03 -20.93 -0.37
CA ARG A 209 6.12 -20.44 -1.22
C ARG A 209 5.49 -19.80 -2.46
N GLY A 210 5.51 -18.48 -2.52
CA GLY A 210 5.04 -17.75 -3.70
C GLY A 210 5.88 -18.08 -4.93
N ARG A 211 5.27 -17.98 -6.12
CA ARG A 211 6.01 -17.97 -7.38
C ARG A 211 6.94 -16.76 -7.38
N TRP A 212 8.23 -16.98 -7.58
CA TRP A 212 9.18 -15.87 -7.66
C TRP A 212 8.79 -14.92 -8.79
N ARG A 213 8.82 -13.63 -8.47
CA ARG A 213 8.62 -12.53 -9.42
C ARG A 213 9.84 -11.63 -9.35
N LEU A 214 10.29 -11.17 -10.51
CA LEU A 214 11.37 -10.20 -10.60
C LEU A 214 10.94 -8.90 -9.91
N ASN A 215 11.78 -8.38 -9.02
CA ASN A 215 11.60 -7.04 -8.50
C ASN A 215 11.96 -6.03 -9.60
N SER A 216 10.94 -5.47 -10.26
CA SER A 216 11.10 -4.52 -11.36
C SER A 216 11.88 -3.26 -10.95
N SER A 217 11.83 -2.86 -9.68
CA SER A 217 12.58 -1.70 -9.17
C SER A 217 14.09 -1.85 -9.28
N LEU A 218 14.59 -3.09 -9.44
CA LEU A 218 16.01 -3.35 -9.71
C LEU A 218 16.41 -2.79 -11.07
N LEU A 219 15.50 -2.88 -12.04
CA LEU A 219 15.69 -2.41 -13.40
C LEU A 219 15.39 -0.92 -13.53
N HIS A 220 15.41 -0.12 -12.47
CA HIS A 220 15.17 1.33 -12.58
C HIS A 220 16.48 2.12 -12.70
N SER A 221 17.59 1.61 -12.14
CA SER A 221 18.89 2.28 -12.30
C SER A 221 19.64 1.71 -13.50
N TYR A 222 20.37 2.59 -14.18
CA TYR A 222 21.12 2.24 -15.38
C TYR A 222 22.20 1.18 -15.06
N GLU A 223 22.91 1.35 -13.95
CA GLU A 223 23.99 0.46 -13.51
C GLU A 223 23.47 -0.96 -13.29
N ARG A 224 22.30 -1.10 -12.65
CA ARG A 224 21.69 -2.41 -12.37
C ARG A 224 21.09 -3.05 -13.62
N LYS A 225 20.49 -2.26 -14.52
CA LYS A 225 20.06 -2.76 -15.84
C LYS A 225 21.25 -3.33 -16.60
N GLU A 226 22.37 -2.61 -16.58
CA GLU A 226 23.59 -3.01 -17.28
C GLU A 226 24.20 -4.27 -16.68
N GLU A 227 24.23 -4.40 -15.36
CA GLU A 227 24.66 -5.62 -14.67
C GLU A 227 23.81 -6.84 -15.08
N VAL A 228 22.47 -6.69 -15.21
CA VAL A 228 21.59 -7.76 -15.70
C VAL A 228 21.87 -8.07 -17.18
N ARG A 229 22.05 -7.04 -18.01
CA ARG A 229 22.36 -7.18 -19.45
C ARG A 229 23.65 -7.96 -19.66
N LEU A 230 24.71 -7.59 -18.94
CA LEU A 230 26.01 -8.25 -19.00
C LEU A 230 25.91 -9.71 -18.54
N ALA A 231 25.19 -9.99 -17.45
CA ALA A 231 24.99 -11.36 -16.98
C ALA A 231 24.26 -12.25 -18.01
N ILE A 232 23.25 -11.71 -18.71
CA ILE A 232 22.55 -12.43 -19.77
C ILE A 232 23.52 -12.76 -20.91
N ASN A 233 24.29 -11.76 -21.37
CA ASN A 233 25.24 -11.94 -22.47
C ASN A 233 26.35 -12.93 -22.12
N GLU A 234 26.89 -12.84 -20.91
CA GLU A 234 27.91 -13.75 -20.38
C GLU A 234 27.40 -15.20 -20.38
N PHE A 235 26.15 -15.42 -19.93
CA PHE A 235 25.57 -16.77 -19.92
C PHE A 235 25.51 -17.38 -21.31
N PHE A 236 24.95 -16.65 -22.29
CA PHE A 236 24.83 -17.17 -23.65
C PHE A 236 26.18 -17.30 -24.34
N TYR A 237 27.12 -16.38 -24.11
CA TYR A 237 28.47 -16.49 -24.64
C TYR A 237 29.18 -17.78 -24.19
N LEU A 238 29.02 -18.16 -22.92
CA LEU A 238 29.69 -19.33 -22.34
C LEU A 238 28.97 -20.66 -22.61
N ASN A 239 27.65 -20.66 -22.81
CA ASN A 239 26.85 -21.88 -22.85
C ASN A 239 26.22 -22.18 -24.22
N THR A 240 26.36 -21.29 -25.21
CA THR A 240 25.88 -21.62 -26.57
C THR A 240 26.70 -22.78 -27.13
N GLY A 241 26.02 -23.84 -27.57
CA GLY A 241 26.64 -25.06 -28.11
C GLY A 241 27.08 -26.09 -27.06
N THR A 242 26.86 -25.85 -25.75
CA THR A 242 27.17 -26.84 -24.70
C THR A 242 26.06 -27.86 -24.47
N VAL A 243 24.84 -27.58 -24.94
CA VAL A 243 23.68 -28.47 -24.89
C VAL A 243 23.03 -28.55 -26.27
N GLU A 244 22.49 -29.72 -26.61
CA GLU A 244 21.86 -29.96 -27.93
C GLU A 244 20.49 -29.28 -28.07
N SER A 245 19.81 -29.03 -26.96
CA SER A 245 18.45 -28.47 -26.95
C SER A 245 18.43 -27.01 -26.48
N ASP A 246 17.95 -26.12 -27.35
CA ASP A 246 17.71 -24.71 -27.05
C ASP A 246 16.74 -24.51 -25.86
N THR A 247 15.81 -25.45 -25.65
CA THR A 247 14.88 -25.37 -24.51
C THR A 247 15.60 -25.53 -23.18
N THR A 248 16.54 -26.47 -23.10
CA THR A 248 17.37 -26.70 -21.91
C THR A 248 18.26 -25.50 -21.66
N LEU A 249 18.87 -24.93 -22.72
CA LEU A 249 19.67 -23.72 -22.63
C LEU A 249 18.84 -22.54 -22.08
N TRP A 250 17.60 -22.38 -22.56
CA TRP A 250 16.70 -21.32 -22.11
C TRP A 250 16.23 -21.49 -20.65
N GLU A 251 15.91 -22.72 -20.21
CA GLU A 251 15.56 -22.97 -18.81
C GLU A 251 16.76 -22.69 -17.87
N ALA A 252 17.96 -23.11 -18.27
CA ALA A 252 19.19 -22.81 -17.54
C ALA A 252 19.47 -21.30 -17.48
N ALA A 253 19.30 -20.58 -18.60
CA ALA A 253 19.46 -19.13 -18.68
C ALA A 253 18.52 -18.40 -17.70
N LYS A 254 17.24 -18.81 -17.67
CA LYS A 254 16.25 -18.27 -16.72
C LYS A 254 16.64 -18.53 -15.27
N ALA A 255 17.09 -19.74 -14.94
CA ALA A 255 17.52 -20.09 -13.59
C ALA A 255 18.74 -19.27 -13.16
N PHE A 256 19.73 -19.13 -14.03
CA PHE A 256 20.93 -18.31 -13.82
C PHE A 256 20.55 -16.83 -13.60
N CYS A 257 19.79 -16.24 -14.52
CA CYS A 257 19.35 -14.85 -14.43
C CYS A 257 18.54 -14.58 -13.16
N ARG A 258 17.66 -15.52 -12.77
CA ARG A 258 16.93 -15.45 -11.51
C ARG A 258 17.88 -15.41 -10.31
N GLY A 259 18.90 -16.27 -10.28
CA GLY A 259 19.92 -16.29 -9.23
C GLY A 259 20.66 -14.95 -9.12
N ARG A 260 21.11 -14.41 -10.24
CA ARG A 260 21.77 -13.08 -10.33
C ARG A 260 20.85 -11.96 -9.81
N CYS A 261 19.60 -11.94 -10.25
CA CYS A 261 18.62 -10.95 -9.80
C CYS A 261 18.31 -11.07 -8.30
N MET A 262 18.24 -12.30 -7.76
CA MET A 262 18.03 -12.52 -6.32
C MET A 262 19.22 -12.04 -5.48
N ALA A 263 20.45 -12.30 -5.94
CA ALA A 263 21.66 -11.80 -5.29
C ALA A 263 21.71 -10.26 -5.28
N MET A 264 21.41 -9.64 -6.42
CA MET A 264 21.30 -8.18 -6.54
C MET A 264 20.21 -7.62 -5.62
N ALA A 265 19.03 -8.24 -5.57
CA ALA A 265 17.95 -7.83 -4.68
C ALA A 265 18.35 -7.86 -3.20
N SER A 266 19.03 -8.92 -2.79
CA SER A 266 19.53 -9.10 -1.42
C SER A 266 20.54 -8.00 -1.05
N ARG A 267 21.49 -7.71 -1.95
CA ARG A 267 22.47 -6.64 -1.79
C ARG A 267 21.80 -5.27 -1.62
N VAL A 268 20.88 -4.91 -2.53
CA VAL A 268 20.12 -3.64 -2.47
C VAL A 268 19.30 -3.55 -1.18
N CYS A 269 18.68 -4.64 -0.74
CA CYS A 269 17.94 -4.68 0.52
C CYS A 269 18.84 -4.39 1.72
N LYS A 270 20.04 -4.98 1.74
CA LYS A 270 21.04 -4.78 2.80
C LYS A 270 21.51 -3.32 2.86
N GLU A 271 21.81 -2.73 1.71
CA GLU A 271 22.19 -1.31 1.58
C GLU A 271 21.07 -0.38 2.07
N LYS A 272 19.82 -0.63 1.66
CA LYS A 272 18.66 0.16 2.13
C LYS A 272 18.47 0.06 3.63
N LEU A 273 18.56 -1.14 4.21
CA LEU A 273 18.44 -1.35 5.65
C LEU A 273 19.54 -0.63 6.43
N HIS A 274 20.78 -0.67 5.93
CA HIS A 274 21.89 0.07 6.52
C HIS A 274 21.62 1.59 6.51
N ARG A 275 21.20 2.13 5.35
CA ARG A 275 20.87 3.55 5.21
C ARG A 275 19.71 3.98 6.10
N MET A 276 18.70 3.12 6.26
CA MET A 276 17.57 3.38 7.16
C MET A 276 18.03 3.50 8.61
N LYS A 277 18.83 2.55 9.11
CA LYS A 277 19.40 2.59 10.46
C LYS A 277 20.27 3.82 10.69
N GLU A 278 21.05 4.21 9.68
CA GLU A 278 21.88 5.41 9.74
C GLU A 278 21.03 6.69 9.86
N LEU A 279 19.97 6.79 9.07
CA LEU A 279 19.04 7.92 9.12
C LEU A 279 18.27 7.97 10.45
N GLU A 280 17.83 6.82 10.98
CA GLU A 280 17.22 6.72 12.31
C GLU A 280 18.18 7.20 13.39
N GLY A 281 19.45 6.77 13.37
CA GLY A 281 20.47 7.26 14.31
C GLY A 281 20.67 8.77 14.23
N ARG A 282 20.75 9.34 13.02
CA ARG A 282 20.87 10.79 12.82
C ARG A 282 19.66 11.55 13.36
N LEU A 283 18.44 11.01 13.21
CA LEU A 283 17.22 11.62 13.73
C LEU A 283 17.23 11.65 15.26
N VAL A 284 17.65 10.56 15.92
CA VAL A 284 17.79 10.50 17.39
C VAL A 284 18.78 11.56 17.87
N CYS A 285 19.98 11.62 17.28
CA CYS A 285 20.98 12.62 17.67
C CYS A 285 20.47 14.07 17.46
N GLN A 286 19.73 14.34 16.39
CA GLN A 286 19.13 15.66 16.16
C GLN A 286 18.04 16.00 17.18
N GLN A 287 17.23 15.02 17.59
CA GLN A 287 16.22 15.23 18.63
C GLN A 287 16.85 15.50 19.99
N GLU A 288 17.91 14.77 20.35
CA GLU A 288 18.68 15.00 21.57
C GLU A 288 19.37 16.37 21.56
N ALA A 289 20.00 16.77 20.45
CA ALA A 289 20.58 18.09 20.31
C ALA A 289 19.54 19.21 20.48
N LYS A 290 18.34 19.06 19.89
CA LYS A 290 17.24 20.01 20.08
C LYS A 290 16.75 20.08 21.52
N ARG A 291 16.64 18.93 22.21
CA ARG A 291 16.29 18.88 23.64
C ARG A 291 17.33 19.57 24.50
N ASN A 292 18.62 19.33 24.24
CA ASN A 292 19.71 19.96 24.98
C ASN A 292 19.72 21.48 24.76
N ILE A 293 19.57 21.96 23.52
CA ILE A 293 19.46 23.40 23.23
C ILE A 293 18.25 24.03 23.96
N HIS A 294 17.11 23.33 24.01
CA HIS A 294 15.93 23.82 24.73
C HIS A 294 16.16 23.87 26.25
N ALA A 295 16.80 22.85 26.82
CA ALA A 295 17.17 22.81 28.23
C ALA A 295 18.16 23.93 28.60
N THR A 296 19.17 24.19 27.78
CA THR A 296 20.13 25.29 28.00
C THR A 296 19.45 26.66 27.93
N LYS A 297 18.54 26.87 26.96
CA LYS A 297 17.77 28.12 26.87
C LYS A 297 16.81 28.33 28.03
N SER A 298 16.19 27.27 28.55
CA SER A 298 15.34 27.33 29.75
C SER A 298 16.17 27.72 30.98
N ALA A 299 17.29 27.04 31.22
CA ALA A 299 18.17 27.33 32.35
C ALA A 299 18.72 28.76 32.30
N GLN A 300 19.05 29.27 31.10
CA GLN A 300 19.53 30.64 30.92
C GLN A 300 18.42 31.68 31.14
N GLY A 301 17.16 31.35 30.82
CA GLY A 301 16.00 32.19 31.15
C GLY A 301 15.73 32.25 32.66
N ASP A 302 15.83 31.12 33.35
CA ASP A 302 15.63 31.05 34.81
C ASP A 302 16.70 31.85 35.57
N LEU A 303 17.97 31.79 35.13
CA LEU A 303 19.08 32.59 35.67
C LEU A 303 18.87 34.11 35.52
N ILE A 304 18.26 34.56 34.42
CA ILE A 304 17.96 35.98 34.18
C ILE A 304 16.81 36.47 35.07
N ILE A 305 15.79 35.61 35.30
CA ILE A 305 14.67 35.90 36.20
C ILE A 305 15.16 36.03 37.65
N ASP A 306 16.06 35.14 38.08
CA ASP A 306 16.61 35.20 39.44
C ASP A 306 17.50 36.43 39.66
N GLN A 307 18.27 36.87 38.66
CA GLN A 307 19.02 38.13 38.73
C GLN A 307 18.13 39.38 38.82
N HIS A 308 16.94 39.36 38.21
CA HIS A 308 15.98 40.47 38.32
C HIS A 308 15.23 40.51 39.66
N LYS A 309 15.20 39.41 40.43
CA LYS A 309 14.60 39.37 41.76
C LYS A 309 15.54 39.81 42.89
N ILE A 310 16.84 39.89 42.60
CA ILE A 310 17.89 40.25 43.57
C ILE A 310 18.22 41.76 43.54
N ASN A 311 17.72 42.50 42.55
CA ASN A 311 17.78 43.97 42.47
C ASN A 311 16.42 44.59 42.80
#